data_AF-A0A1B6DEQ0-F1
#
_entry.id   AF-A0A1B6DEQ0-F1
#
_cell.length_a   1.000
_cell.length_b   1.000
_cell.length_c   1.000
_cell.angle_alpha   90.00
_cell.angle_beta   90.00
_cell.angle_gamma   90.00
#
_symmetry.space_group_name_H-M   'P 1'
#
loop_
_entity.id
_entity.type
_entity.pdbx_description
1 polymer ?
#
loop_
_entity_poly.entity_id
_entity_poly.type
_entity_poly.pdbx_seq_one_letter_code
_entity_poly.pdbx_strand_id
1 'polypeptide(L)'
;MFGCFIFQVFLGACGFTITEFKKSKINMTVPVSTEWYVFLVSRPKELSRAMLFIMPFTSGTWLCIVGAVMLIALLLNVFHRLSPYYEYYKLQNNKGLNKMTNCLWYIYGALLQQGGGYLPTANSGRVIVGTWWLVVIIVVTTYCGNLVAFLTFPKMDYPITNIHDLLDRKNQLTWGITKSSTLNDLLKVNCKCSIF
;
A
#
# COMPACT_ATOMS: atom_id res chain seq x y z
N MET A 1 16.59 56.14 -24.96
CA MET A 1 17.93 56.55 -24.50
C MET A 1 18.11 56.09 -23.06
N PHE A 2 18.52 54.83 -22.86
CA PHE A 2 19.08 54.35 -21.59
C PHE A 2 20.20 53.40 -21.98
N GLY A 3 21.44 53.92 -21.93
CA GLY A 3 22.64 53.16 -22.26
C GLY A 3 22.89 52.12 -21.19
N CYS A 4 22.99 50.86 -21.60
CA CYS A 4 23.46 49.78 -20.75
C CYS A 4 24.95 50.00 -20.49
N PHE A 5 25.29 50.55 -19.32
CA PHE A 5 26.67 50.66 -18.86
C PHE A 5 27.20 49.26 -18.54
N ILE A 6 28.03 48.72 -19.44
CA ILE A 6 28.83 47.53 -19.17
C ILE A 6 30.01 47.97 -18.30
N PHE A 7 29.90 47.76 -16.99
CA PHE A 7 31.05 47.87 -16.10
C PHE A 7 32.01 46.70 -16.37
N GLN A 8 33.21 47.01 -16.85
CA GLN A 8 34.30 46.04 -16.90
C GLN A 8 34.89 45.89 -15.50
N VAL A 9 34.87 44.66 -14.97
CA VAL A 9 35.37 44.34 -13.63
C VAL A 9 36.61 43.45 -13.77
N PHE A 10 37.68 43.74 -13.01
CA PHE A 10 38.92 42.96 -13.05
C PHE A 10 38.82 41.66 -12.23
N LEU A 11 38.10 41.69 -11.11
CA LEU A 11 37.86 40.54 -10.23
C LEU A 11 36.44 40.62 -9.67
N GLY A 12 35.76 39.48 -9.53
CA GLY A 12 34.43 39.40 -8.94
C GLY A 12 34.27 38.12 -8.12
N ALA A 13 33.65 38.23 -6.94
CA ALA A 13 33.31 37.10 -6.08
C ALA A 13 31.79 36.91 -6.07
N CYS A 14 31.32 35.80 -6.65
CA CYS A 14 29.89 35.49 -6.77
C CYS A 14 29.65 33.98 -6.66
N GLY A 15 28.44 33.59 -6.24
CA GLY A 15 28.01 32.20 -6.20
C GLY A 15 27.72 31.66 -7.61
N PHE A 16 28.76 31.16 -8.29
CA PHE A 16 28.63 30.54 -9.61
C PHE A 16 29.09 29.09 -9.59
N THR A 17 28.36 28.25 -10.33
CA THR A 17 28.76 26.87 -10.59
C THR A 17 29.84 26.84 -11.68
N ILE A 18 30.93 26.14 -11.37
CA ILE A 18 32.03 25.90 -12.30
C ILE A 18 31.54 24.96 -13.40
N THR A 19 31.61 25.39 -14.65
CA THR A 19 31.22 24.61 -15.85
C THR A 19 32.22 24.87 -16.96
N GLU A 20 32.45 23.86 -17.82
CA GLU A 20 33.43 23.95 -18.92
C GLU A 20 33.15 25.13 -19.86
N PHE A 21 31.87 25.36 -20.18
CA PHE A 21 31.46 26.47 -21.06
C PHE A 21 31.80 27.86 -20.49
N LYS A 22 31.81 28.02 -19.16
CA LYS A 22 32.18 29.29 -18.50
C LYS A 22 33.68 29.40 -18.30
N LYS A 23 34.36 28.29 -18.00
CA LYS A 23 35.81 28.22 -17.83
C LYS A 23 36.57 28.61 -19.10
N SER A 24 35.99 28.36 -20.28
CA SER A 24 36.54 28.82 -21.57
C SER A 24 36.54 30.35 -21.73
N LYS A 25 35.70 31.09 -20.99
CA LYS A 25 35.55 32.56 -21.13
C LYS A 25 36.20 33.34 -19.98
N ILE A 26 36.24 32.74 -18.78
CA ILE A 26 36.70 33.40 -17.55
C ILE A 26 37.51 32.39 -16.74
N ASN A 27 38.66 32.82 -16.22
CA ASN A 27 39.46 32.00 -15.31
C ASN A 27 38.79 31.93 -13.93
N MET A 28 38.48 30.73 -13.46
CA MET A 28 37.84 30.49 -12.16
C MET A 28 38.81 29.78 -11.21
N THR A 29 38.73 30.09 -9.92
CA THR A 29 39.47 29.39 -8.86
C THR A 29 38.87 28.02 -8.56
N VAL A 30 39.50 27.27 -7.65
CA VAL A 30 38.91 26.05 -7.07
C VAL A 30 37.57 26.36 -6.37
N PRO A 31 36.62 25.41 -6.34
CA PRO A 31 35.33 25.61 -5.69
C PRO A 31 35.51 25.79 -4.18
N VAL A 32 34.81 26.77 -3.61
CA VAL A 32 34.80 27.02 -2.16
C VAL A 32 33.82 26.07 -1.45
N SER A 33 32.68 25.77 -2.08
CA SER A 33 31.68 24.81 -1.60
C SER A 33 31.19 23.91 -2.74
N THR A 34 30.85 22.66 -2.41
CA THR A 34 30.25 21.70 -3.34
C THR A 34 28.86 21.34 -2.83
N GLU A 35 27.84 21.62 -3.65
CA GLU A 35 26.43 21.33 -3.35
C GLU A 35 25.88 20.33 -4.37
N TRP A 36 24.97 19.48 -3.90
CA TRP A 36 24.27 18.52 -4.75
C TRP A 36 22.92 19.07 -5.18
N TYR A 37 22.49 18.72 -6.39
CA TYR A 37 21.14 19.05 -6.85
C TYR A 37 20.11 18.13 -6.21
N VAL A 38 19.02 18.70 -5.70
CA VAL A 38 17.95 17.98 -5.01
C VAL A 38 16.60 18.35 -5.63
N PHE A 39 15.69 17.40 -5.72
CA PHE A 39 14.31 17.66 -6.11
C PHE A 39 13.52 18.24 -4.93
N LEU A 40 12.86 19.36 -5.17
CA LEU A 40 11.87 19.89 -4.24
C LEU A 40 10.48 19.47 -4.71
N VAL A 41 9.84 18.60 -3.94
CA VAL A 41 8.49 18.09 -4.22
C VAL A 41 7.55 18.40 -3.05
N SER A 42 6.28 18.61 -3.36
CA SER A 42 5.24 18.72 -2.34
C SER A 42 5.20 17.46 -1.48
N ARG A 43 4.93 17.63 -0.18
CA ARG A 43 4.78 16.51 0.75
C ARG A 43 3.76 15.51 0.16
N PRO A 44 4.11 14.21 0.06
CA PRO A 44 3.16 13.21 -0.45
C PRO A 44 1.90 13.21 0.41
N LYS A 45 0.74 13.01 -0.21
CA LYS A 45 -0.53 12.94 0.50
C LYS A 45 -0.64 11.59 1.21
N GLU A 46 -1.36 11.57 2.32
CA GLU A 46 -1.78 10.31 2.95
C GLU A 46 -2.82 9.64 2.05
N LEU A 47 -2.69 8.33 1.84
CA LEU A 47 -3.70 7.55 1.13
C LEU A 47 -5.06 7.66 1.83
N SER A 48 -6.15 7.60 1.05
CA SER A 48 -7.52 7.74 1.55
C SER A 48 -7.81 6.75 2.69
N ARG A 49 -8.26 7.29 3.84
CA ARG A 49 -8.57 6.51 5.05
C ARG A 49 -9.74 5.52 4.88
N ALA A 50 -10.58 5.69 3.86
CA ALA A 50 -11.75 4.83 3.66
C ALA A 50 -11.39 3.40 3.20
N MET A 51 -10.33 3.24 2.40
CA MET A 51 -9.87 1.91 1.95
C MET A 51 -9.00 1.18 2.98
N LEU A 52 -8.68 1.86 4.09
CA LEU A 52 -7.71 1.41 5.09
C LEU A 52 -8.21 0.17 5.86
N PHE A 53 -9.52 -0.07 5.90
CA PHE A 53 -10.10 -1.25 6.54
C PHE A 53 -9.99 -2.54 5.69
N ILE A 54 -9.96 -2.44 4.36
CA ILE A 54 -9.88 -3.63 3.48
C ILE A 54 -8.43 -4.00 3.15
N MET A 55 -7.55 -3.00 3.17
CA MET A 55 -6.13 -3.05 2.87
C MET A 55 -5.25 -3.93 3.79
N PRO A 56 -5.62 -4.29 5.04
CA PRO A 56 -4.80 -5.15 5.89
C PRO A 56 -4.57 -6.55 5.30
N PHE A 57 -5.48 -6.99 4.43
CA PHE A 57 -5.38 -8.24 3.69
C PHE A 57 -5.46 -8.01 2.19
N THR A 58 -4.63 -8.76 1.45
CA THR A 58 -4.67 -8.79 -0.01
C THR A 58 -5.97 -9.42 -0.49
N SER A 59 -6.43 -9.05 -1.68
CA SER A 59 -7.64 -9.62 -2.31
C SER A 59 -7.62 -11.15 -2.37
N GLY A 60 -6.44 -11.76 -2.59
CA GLY A 60 -6.29 -13.22 -2.55
C GLY A 60 -6.61 -13.83 -1.18
N THR A 61 -6.17 -13.21 -0.09
CA THR A 61 -6.45 -13.67 1.28
C THR A 61 -7.93 -13.59 1.61
N TRP A 62 -8.64 -12.55 1.14
CA TRP A 62 -10.09 -12.44 1.29
C TRP A 62 -10.82 -13.59 0.61
N LEU A 63 -10.42 -13.95 -0.62
CA LEU A 63 -10.97 -15.11 -1.31
C LEU A 63 -10.68 -16.41 -0.56
N CYS A 64 -9.48 -16.56 0.02
CA CYS A 64 -9.15 -17.72 0.86
C CYS A 64 -10.02 -17.79 2.12
N ILE A 65 -10.33 -16.67 2.77
CA ILE A 65 -11.22 -16.64 3.95
C ILE A 65 -12.64 -17.08 3.56
N VAL A 66 -13.18 -16.53 2.47
CA VAL A 66 -14.51 -16.92 1.96
C VAL A 66 -14.53 -18.40 1.59
N GLY A 67 -13.48 -18.88 0.91
CA GLY A 67 -13.31 -20.29 0.58
C GLY A 67 -13.24 -21.18 1.82
N ALA A 68 -12.50 -20.78 2.85
CA ALA A 68 -12.37 -21.51 4.11
C ALA A 68 -13.71 -21.59 4.87
N VAL A 69 -14.49 -20.50 4.92
CA VAL A 69 -15.83 -20.49 5.50
C VAL A 69 -16.74 -21.49 4.78
N MET A 70 -16.76 -21.47 3.45
CA MET A 70 -17.56 -22.39 2.64
C MET A 70 -17.13 -23.85 2.85
N LEU A 71 -15.83 -24.11 2.89
CA LEU A 71 -15.26 -25.44 3.07
C LEU A 71 -15.61 -26.01 4.45
N ILE A 72 -15.42 -25.24 5.52
CA ILE A 72 -15.72 -25.70 6.89
C ILE A 72 -17.21 -25.89 7.10
N ALA A 73 -18.05 -25.02 6.55
CA ALA A 73 -19.50 -25.19 6.61
C ALA A 73 -19.97 -26.46 5.87
N LEU A 74 -19.34 -26.78 4.73
CA LEU A 74 -19.61 -28.01 3.99
C LEU A 74 -19.16 -29.24 4.77
N LEU A 75 -17.96 -29.21 5.35
CA LEU A 75 -17.47 -30.28 6.22
C LEU A 75 -18.44 -30.49 7.39
N LEU A 76 -18.85 -29.42 8.08
CA LEU A 76 -19.79 -29.52 9.20
C LEU A 76 -21.12 -30.15 8.78
N ASN A 77 -21.68 -29.77 7.63
CA ASN A 77 -22.91 -30.36 7.09
C ASN A 77 -22.73 -31.85 6.71
N VAL A 78 -21.62 -32.22 6.07
CA VAL A 78 -21.33 -33.62 5.69
C VAL A 78 -21.16 -34.49 6.94
N PHE A 79 -20.37 -34.06 7.92
CA PHE A 79 -20.18 -34.77 9.18
C PHE A 79 -21.48 -34.86 10.00
N HIS A 80 -22.33 -33.84 9.96
CA HIS A 80 -23.63 -33.88 10.61
C HIS A 80 -24.56 -34.92 9.97
N ARG A 81 -24.56 -35.07 8.64
CA ARG A 81 -25.38 -36.07 7.92
C ARG A 81 -24.85 -37.49 8.04
N LEU A 82 -23.53 -37.67 7.99
CA LEU A 82 -22.90 -39.00 8.03
C LEU A 82 -22.82 -39.57 9.46
N SER A 83 -23.01 -38.75 10.49
CA SER A 83 -22.86 -39.19 11.87
C SER A 83 -24.08 -40.01 12.33
N PRO A 84 -23.92 -41.31 12.65
CA PRO A 84 -25.01 -42.17 13.13
C PRO A 84 -25.53 -41.76 14.50
N TYR A 85 -24.82 -40.87 15.20
CA TYR A 85 -25.25 -40.29 16.47
C TYR A 85 -26.63 -39.61 16.36
N TYR A 86 -26.88 -38.89 15.27
CA TYR A 86 -28.13 -38.15 15.10
C TYR A 86 -29.33 -39.05 14.79
N GLU A 87 -29.08 -40.18 14.12
CA GLU A 87 -30.06 -41.20 13.82
C GLU A 87 -30.41 -42.02 15.07
N TYR A 88 -29.40 -42.44 15.84
CA TYR A 88 -29.58 -43.22 17.07
C TYR A 88 -30.42 -42.50 18.14
N TYR A 89 -30.17 -41.21 18.35
CA TYR A 89 -30.91 -40.40 19.33
C TYR A 89 -32.21 -39.78 18.77
N LYS A 90 -32.61 -40.10 17.53
CA LYS A 90 -33.77 -39.50 16.83
C LYS A 90 -33.79 -37.95 16.88
N LEU A 91 -32.61 -37.34 16.91
CA LEU A 91 -32.42 -35.89 16.93
C LEU A 91 -32.54 -35.27 15.53
N GLN A 92 -32.90 -36.08 14.53
CA GLN A 92 -33.11 -35.74 13.13
C GLN A 92 -34.40 -34.94 12.89
N ASN A 93 -34.72 -34.01 13.78
CA ASN A 93 -35.69 -32.97 13.45
C ASN A 93 -35.03 -32.04 12.42
N ASN A 94 -35.79 -31.53 11.45
CA ASN A 94 -35.35 -30.54 10.44
C ASN A 94 -34.92 -29.17 11.02
N LYS A 95 -34.54 -29.13 12.30
CA LYS A 95 -34.18 -27.96 13.11
C LYS A 95 -32.69 -28.06 13.49
N GLY A 96 -31.99 -26.94 13.51
CA GLY A 96 -30.55 -26.88 13.86
C GLY A 96 -29.61 -26.96 12.65
N LEU A 97 -28.47 -27.66 12.80
CA LEU A 97 -27.37 -27.72 11.82
C LEU A 97 -27.63 -28.64 10.60
N ASN A 98 -28.83 -29.22 10.45
CA ASN A 98 -29.14 -30.06 9.30
C ASN A 98 -29.27 -29.26 7.98
N LYS A 99 -29.60 -27.96 8.06
CA LYS A 99 -29.64 -27.07 6.89
C LYS A 99 -28.25 -26.47 6.65
N MET A 100 -27.76 -26.56 5.41
CA MET A 100 -26.49 -25.96 4.99
C MET A 100 -26.42 -24.46 5.32
N THR A 101 -27.52 -23.73 5.15
CA THR A 101 -27.61 -22.30 5.49
C THR A 101 -27.34 -22.02 6.96
N ASN A 102 -27.80 -22.90 7.86
CA ASN A 102 -27.58 -22.74 9.30
C ASN A 102 -26.13 -23.06 9.67
N CYS A 103 -25.49 -24.03 9.00
CA CYS A 103 -24.06 -24.29 9.14
C CYS A 103 -23.23 -23.11 8.66
N LEU A 104 -23.55 -22.55 7.49
CA LEU A 104 -22.89 -21.37 6.94
C LEU A 104 -23.04 -20.18 7.90
N TRP A 105 -24.25 -19.92 8.40
CA TRP A 105 -24.52 -18.85 9.36
C TRP A 105 -23.74 -19.04 10.66
N TYR A 106 -23.62 -20.28 11.16
CA TYR A 106 -22.85 -20.57 12.35
C TYR A 106 -21.35 -20.29 12.15
N ILE A 107 -20.76 -20.80 11.07
CA ILE A 107 -19.32 -20.62 10.76
C ILE A 107 -19.00 -19.14 10.49
N TYR A 108 -19.88 -18.45 9.77
CA TYR A 108 -19.78 -17.01 9.53
C TYR A 108 -19.92 -16.20 10.82
N GLY A 109 -20.91 -16.50 11.67
CA GLY A 109 -21.10 -15.84 12.96
C GLY A 109 -19.94 -16.08 13.93
N ALA A 110 -19.34 -17.26 13.90
CA ALA A 110 -18.11 -17.55 14.64
C ALA A 110 -16.92 -16.70 14.16
N LEU A 111 -16.77 -16.49 12.84
CA LEU A 111 -15.74 -15.59 12.29
C LEU A 111 -15.90 -14.15 12.79
N LEU A 112 -17.14 -13.67 12.87
CA LEU A 112 -17.49 -12.36 13.39
C LEU A 112 -17.46 -12.26 14.93
N GLN A 113 -17.06 -13.32 15.63
CA GLN A 113 -17.09 -13.42 17.10
C GLN A 113 -18.48 -13.22 17.72
N GLN A 114 -19.55 -13.34 16.92
CA GLN A 114 -20.94 -13.30 17.41
C GLN A 114 -21.41 -14.69 17.86
N GLY A 115 -20.71 -15.74 17.41
CA GLY A 115 -21.13 -17.13 17.60
C GLY A 115 -22.31 -17.50 16.71
N GLY A 116 -22.99 -18.59 17.02
CA GLY A 116 -24.19 -19.00 16.29
C GLY A 116 -25.20 -19.67 17.20
N GLY A 117 -26.49 -19.56 16.85
CA GLY A 117 -27.59 -19.99 17.70
C GLY A 117 -27.72 -21.51 17.93
N TYR A 118 -27.01 -22.33 17.15
CA TYR A 118 -27.07 -23.79 17.24
C TYR A 118 -25.66 -24.37 17.36
N LEU A 119 -25.38 -25.14 18.42
CA LEU A 119 -24.13 -25.88 18.58
C LEU A 119 -24.28 -27.36 18.16
N PRO A 120 -23.24 -27.99 17.60
CA PRO A 120 -23.25 -29.42 17.38
C PRO A 120 -23.27 -30.18 18.70
N THR A 121 -24.24 -31.07 18.83
CA THR A 121 -24.38 -31.98 19.98
C THR A 121 -23.38 -33.14 19.94
N ALA A 122 -23.01 -33.63 18.76
CA ALA A 122 -22.03 -34.71 18.60
C ALA A 122 -20.59 -34.26 18.84
N ASN A 123 -19.78 -35.11 19.49
CA ASN A 123 -18.37 -34.82 19.77
C ASN A 123 -17.54 -34.58 18.50
N SER A 124 -17.82 -35.30 17.40
CA SER A 124 -17.16 -35.09 16.10
C SER A 124 -17.39 -33.69 15.54
N GLY A 125 -18.63 -33.17 15.64
CA GLY A 125 -18.96 -31.80 15.24
C GLY A 125 -18.28 -30.75 16.12
N ARG A 126 -18.12 -31.02 17.41
CA ARG A 126 -17.40 -30.13 18.34
C ARG A 126 -15.91 -30.02 18.01
N VAL A 127 -15.27 -31.11 17.59
CA VAL A 127 -13.86 -31.08 17.15
C VAL A 127 -13.71 -30.17 15.93
N ILE A 128 -14.60 -30.29 14.92
CA ILE A 128 -14.57 -29.44 13.72
C ILE A 128 -14.74 -27.95 14.08
N VAL A 129 -15.71 -27.64 14.94
CA VAL A 129 -15.93 -26.28 15.43
C VAL A 129 -14.74 -25.76 16.23
N GLY A 130 -14.13 -26.60 17.09
CA GLY A 130 -12.94 -26.25 17.84
C GLY A 130 -11.75 -25.92 16.93
N THR A 131 -11.51 -26.70 15.88
CA THR A 131 -10.50 -26.39 14.87
C THR A 131 -10.80 -25.08 14.14
N TRP A 132 -12.08 -24.84 13.80
CA TRP A 132 -12.49 -23.56 13.19
C TRP A 132 -12.21 -22.36 14.11
N TRP A 133 -12.47 -22.48 15.40
CA TRP A 133 -12.18 -21.41 16.36
C TRP A 133 -10.69 -21.05 16.42
N LEU A 134 -9.79 -22.04 16.34
CA LEU A 134 -8.35 -21.76 16.27
C LEU A 134 -8.00 -20.97 15.01
N VAL A 135 -8.58 -21.33 13.86
CA VAL A 135 -8.39 -20.59 12.60
C VAL A 135 -8.91 -19.16 12.74
N VAL A 136 -10.10 -18.97 13.31
CA VAL A 136 -10.70 -17.63 13.52
C VAL A 136 -9.81 -16.77 14.42
N ILE A 137 -9.31 -17.31 15.53
CA ILE A 137 -8.41 -16.57 16.42
C ILE A 137 -7.18 -16.09 15.65
N ILE A 138 -6.52 -16.96 14.88
CA ILE A 138 -5.34 -16.59 14.09
C ILE A 138 -5.67 -15.52 13.05
N VAL A 139 -6.77 -15.65 12.32
CA VAL A 139 -7.18 -14.68 11.28
C VAL A 139 -7.51 -13.33 11.89
N VAL A 140 -8.31 -13.29 12.96
CA VAL A 140 -8.72 -12.05 13.63
C VAL A 140 -7.52 -11.34 14.24
N THR A 141 -6.67 -12.06 14.97
CA THR A 141 -5.48 -11.48 15.60
C THR A 141 -4.51 -10.90 14.58
N THR A 142 -4.30 -11.61 13.46
CA THR A 142 -3.46 -11.12 12.36
C THR A 142 -4.09 -9.89 11.70
N TYR A 143 -5.41 -9.89 11.46
CA TYR A 143 -6.13 -8.75 10.90
C TYR A 143 -5.98 -7.51 11.78
N CYS A 144 -6.22 -7.66 13.08
CA CYS A 144 -6.08 -6.57 14.05
C CYS A 144 -4.63 -6.07 14.12
N GLY A 145 -3.64 -6.95 14.14
CA GLY A 145 -2.22 -6.57 14.15
C GLY A 145 -1.82 -5.78 12.90
N ASN A 146 -2.21 -6.26 11.72
CA ASN A 146 -1.94 -5.55 10.47
C ASN A 146 -2.67 -4.20 10.41
N LEU A 147 -3.93 -4.15 10.83
CA LEU A 147 -4.70 -2.90 10.88
C LEU A 147 -4.03 -1.88 11.82
N VAL A 148 -3.59 -2.30 13.01
CA VAL A 148 -2.85 -1.42 13.94
C VAL A 148 -1.56 -0.92 13.31
N ALA A 149 -0.79 -1.78 12.65
CA ALA A 149 0.43 -1.38 11.95
C ALA A 149 0.15 -0.32 10.87
N PHE A 150 -0.94 -0.47 10.11
CA PHE A 150 -1.36 0.52 9.12
C PHE A 150 -1.80 1.85 9.72
N LEU A 151 -2.42 1.83 10.91
CA LEU A 151 -2.82 3.04 11.63
C LEU A 151 -1.64 3.77 12.25
N THR A 152 -0.61 3.05 12.69
CA THR A 152 0.61 3.65 13.25
C THR A 152 1.54 4.18 12.16
N PHE A 153 1.66 3.48 11.02
CA PHE A 153 2.52 3.86 9.91
C PHE A 153 1.69 4.07 8.64
N PRO A 154 1.19 5.30 8.40
CA PRO A 154 0.43 5.59 7.20
C PRO A 154 1.34 5.43 5.97
N LYS A 155 0.85 4.70 4.97
CA LYS A 155 1.53 4.63 3.67
C LYS A 155 1.41 5.99 2.98
N MET A 156 2.56 6.56 2.65
CA MET A 156 2.69 7.78 1.87
C MET A 156 2.76 7.42 0.38
N ASP A 157 2.25 8.30 -0.48
CA ASP A 157 2.44 8.18 -1.92
C ASP A 157 3.94 8.16 -2.29
N TYR A 158 4.28 7.41 -3.35
CA TYR A 158 5.67 7.21 -3.77
C TYR A 158 6.37 8.54 -4.09
N PRO A 159 7.47 8.89 -3.39
CA PRO A 159 8.20 10.11 -3.66
C PRO A 159 8.99 9.98 -4.97
N ILE A 160 9.14 11.09 -5.68
CA ILE A 160 9.98 11.15 -6.88
C ILE A 160 11.44 11.17 -6.42
N THR A 161 12.20 10.15 -6.79
CA THR A 161 13.61 10.04 -6.38
C THR A 161 14.57 10.24 -7.56
N ASN A 162 14.14 9.90 -8.77
CA ASN A 162 14.98 9.96 -9.96
C ASN A 162 14.44 10.88 -11.06
N ILE A 163 15.34 11.30 -11.95
CA ILE A 163 14.96 12.02 -13.19
C ILE A 163 14.06 11.14 -14.08
N HIS A 164 14.31 9.83 -14.13
CA HIS A 164 13.49 8.91 -14.91
C HIS A 164 12.04 8.87 -14.41
N ASP A 165 11.82 8.86 -13.09
CA ASP A 165 10.47 8.93 -12.50
C ASP A 165 9.71 10.20 -12.90
N LEU A 166 10.43 11.33 -13.08
CA LEU A 166 9.85 12.58 -13.58
C LEU A 166 9.44 12.48 -15.05
N LEU A 167 10.25 11.80 -15.88
CA LEU A 167 9.98 11.64 -17.31
C LEU A 167 8.78 10.71 -17.54
N ASP A 168 8.69 9.61 -16.79
CA ASP A 168 7.58 8.66 -16.90
C ASP A 168 6.23 9.28 -16.51
N ARG A 169 6.25 10.28 -15.61
CA ARG A 169 5.05 10.97 -15.12
C ARG A 169 4.81 12.33 -15.76
N LYS A 170 5.38 12.59 -16.95
CA LYS A 170 5.28 13.89 -17.66
C LYS A 170 3.84 14.42 -17.79
N ASN A 171 2.84 13.55 -17.95
CA ASN A 171 1.45 13.95 -18.14
C ASN A 171 0.70 14.24 -16.82
N GLN A 172 1.23 13.81 -15.68
CA GLN A 172 0.58 13.93 -14.37
C GLN A 172 1.24 14.99 -13.49
N LEU A 173 2.51 15.31 -13.74
CA LEU A 173 3.30 16.17 -12.88
C LEU A 173 3.88 17.35 -13.65
N THR A 174 3.51 18.56 -13.23
CA THR A 174 4.16 19.78 -13.68
C THR A 174 5.43 19.99 -12.88
N TRP A 175 6.58 20.04 -13.55
CA TRP A 175 7.87 20.39 -12.95
C TRP A 175 8.43 21.63 -13.63
N GLY A 176 9.31 22.34 -12.93
CA GLY A 176 9.88 23.60 -13.41
C GLY A 176 11.28 23.80 -12.87
N ILE A 177 12.09 24.53 -13.63
CA ILE A 177 13.46 24.88 -13.30
C ILE A 177 13.63 26.36 -13.59
N THR A 178 14.41 27.07 -12.78
CA THR A 178 14.71 28.48 -13.03
C THR A 178 15.43 28.64 -14.37
N LYS A 179 14.88 29.47 -15.27
CA LYS A 179 15.32 29.61 -16.67
C LYS A 179 16.81 29.97 -16.81
N SER A 180 17.34 30.79 -15.89
CA SER A 180 18.74 31.24 -15.89
C SER A 180 19.68 30.39 -15.01
N SER A 181 19.24 29.22 -14.56
CA SER A 181 20.09 28.34 -13.73
C SER A 181 21.06 27.55 -14.59
N THR A 182 22.27 27.32 -14.06
CA THR A 182 23.29 26.49 -14.72
C THR A 182 22.79 25.08 -15.02
N LEU A 183 21.87 24.55 -14.21
CA LEU A 183 21.28 23.23 -14.40
C LEU A 183 20.39 23.15 -15.65
N ASN A 184 19.67 24.21 -16.00
CA ASN A 184 18.90 24.27 -17.26
C ASN A 184 19.83 24.16 -18.48
N ASP A 185 20.96 24.85 -18.46
CA ASP A 185 21.94 24.80 -19.55
C ASP A 185 22.60 23.43 -19.65
N LEU A 186 22.93 22.81 -18.51
CA LEU A 186 23.50 21.46 -18.47
C LEU A 186 22.52 20.41 -19.01
N LEU A 187 21.25 20.51 -18.65
CA LEU A 187 20.21 19.59 -19.12
C LEU A 187 19.97 19.73 -20.63
N LYS A 188 20.04 20.93 -21.21
CA LYS A 188 19.91 21.12 -22.67
C LYS A 188 21.05 20.49 -23.47
N VAL A 189 22.24 20.44 -22.89
CA VAL A 189 23.42 19.83 -23.53
C VAL A 189 23.35 18.30 -23.46
N ASN A 190 23.03 17.75 -22.28
CA ASN A 190 23.06 16.31 -22.04
C ASN A 190 21.77 15.59 -22.44
N CYS A 191 20.62 16.19 -22.16
CA CYS A 191 19.35 15.71 -22.67
C CYS A 191 19.03 16.55 -23.91
N LYS A 192 18.97 15.92 -25.09
CA LYS A 192 18.30 16.48 -26.28
C LYS A 192 16.77 16.65 -26.06
N CYS A 193 16.36 17.03 -24.87
CA CYS A 193 15.00 17.38 -24.56
C CYS A 193 14.84 18.87 -24.86
N SER A 194 14.19 19.17 -25.99
CA SER A 194 13.51 20.44 -26.17
C SER A 194 12.44 20.56 -25.08
N ILE A 195 12.82 21.07 -23.92
CA ILE A 195 11.90 21.49 -22.87
C ILE A 195 11.69 22.97 -23.12
N PHE A 196 10.90 23.25 -24.15
CA PHE A 196 9.98 24.36 -24.41
C PHE A 196 9.36 24.08 -25.79
#